data_AF-A0A5D4HLI5-F1
#
_entry.id   AF-A0A5D4HLI5-F1
#
_cell.length_a   1.000
_cell.length_b   1.000
_cell.length_c   1.000
_cell.angle_alpha   90.00
_cell.angle_beta   90.00
_cell.angle_gamma   90.00
#
_symmetry.space_group_name_H-M   'P 1'
#
loop_
_entity.id
_entity.type
_entity.pdbx_description
1 polymer ?
#
loop_
_entity_poly.entity_id
_entity_poly.type
_entity_poly.pdbx_seq_one_letter_code
_entity_poly.pdbx_strand_id
1 'polypeptide(L)'
;VVVGFPLLTTLALQTSTTSHAAVVVGLLPLTTAVLGSLRTGERPSRAFWIAALAGAAVVIAFTVQQSGGALTTGDLYLFGALLVCAAGYTEGGRLARVMPGWQVIGWALVLCLPLAVAGSLIALPLEPVHLNAHGVLGLVWVAAGSTFLGLYVWYRGMAAIGVARASQLQLAQPLLTLVWSFLLLGEELSAAAPVAAVAVLVCIAATQRAGRRTGREAGTVRPGRESRPVRS
;
A
#
# COMPACT_ATOMS: atom_id res chain seq x y z
N VAL A 1 3.93 -10.06 0.13
CA VAL A 1 4.70 -8.79 0.17
C VAL A 1 6.20 -8.99 0.30
N VAL A 2 6.69 -9.88 1.17
CA VAL A 2 8.14 -10.01 1.46
C VAL A 2 8.99 -10.46 0.26
N VAL A 3 8.52 -11.43 -0.53
CA VAL A 3 9.31 -12.02 -1.63
C VAL A 3 8.77 -11.59 -3.00
N GLY A 4 7.50 -11.89 -3.29
CA GLY A 4 6.95 -11.73 -4.63
C GLY A 4 6.90 -10.28 -5.13
N PHE A 5 6.56 -9.30 -4.28
CA PHE A 5 6.52 -7.90 -4.72
C PHE A 5 7.93 -7.38 -5.05
N PRO A 6 8.93 -7.46 -4.15
CA PRO A 6 10.30 -7.02 -4.44
C PRO A 6 10.89 -7.68 -5.69
N LEU A 7 10.77 -9.01 -5.82
CA LEU A 7 11.31 -9.73 -6.98
C LEU A 7 10.69 -9.27 -8.29
N LEU A 8 9.36 -9.19 -8.35
CA LEU A 8 8.65 -8.77 -9.55
C LEU A 8 8.95 -7.31 -9.89
N THR A 9 9.08 -6.42 -8.89
CA THR A 9 9.49 -5.03 -9.15
C THR A 9 10.94 -4.93 -9.63
N THR A 10 11.86 -5.74 -9.11
CA THR A 10 13.25 -5.77 -9.57
C THR A 10 13.35 -6.26 -11.02
N LEU A 11 12.61 -7.33 -11.37
CA LEU A 11 12.54 -7.83 -12.75
C LEU A 11 11.90 -6.81 -13.70
N ALA A 12 10.86 -6.11 -13.26
CA ALA A 12 10.25 -5.04 -14.04
C ALA A 12 11.26 -3.95 -14.40
N LEU A 13 12.07 -3.52 -13.43
CA LEU A 13 13.07 -2.47 -13.61
C LEU A 13 14.22 -2.85 -14.55
N GLN A 14 14.41 -4.14 -14.87
CA GLN A 14 15.35 -4.54 -15.92
C GLN A 14 14.87 -4.19 -17.34
N THR A 15 13.57 -3.97 -17.51
CA THR A 15 12.92 -3.77 -18.81
C THR A 15 12.04 -2.51 -18.87
N SER A 16 12.02 -1.74 -17.78
CA SER A 16 11.16 -0.58 -17.59
C SER A 16 11.88 0.50 -16.79
N THR A 17 11.36 1.73 -16.84
CA THR A 17 11.92 2.84 -16.08
C THR A 17 11.26 2.94 -14.70
N THR A 18 11.98 3.53 -13.74
CA THR A 18 11.44 3.80 -12.40
C THR A 18 10.17 4.65 -12.45
N SER A 19 10.10 5.63 -13.37
CA SER A 19 8.92 6.48 -13.56
C SER A 19 7.70 5.68 -14.02
N HIS A 20 7.90 4.76 -14.97
CA HIS A 20 6.83 3.87 -15.45
C HIS A 20 6.37 2.88 -14.38
N ALA A 21 7.30 2.32 -13.61
CA ALA A 21 6.99 1.49 -12.44
C ALA A 21 6.14 2.25 -11.39
N ALA A 22 6.40 3.54 -11.18
CA ALA A 22 5.64 4.36 -10.25
C ALA A 22 4.17 4.55 -10.68
N VAL A 23 3.89 4.64 -11.99
CA VAL A 23 2.51 4.69 -12.52
C VAL A 23 1.72 3.46 -12.06
N VAL A 24 2.27 2.28 -12.29
CA VAL A 24 1.58 1.01 -11.99
C VAL A 24 1.45 0.81 -10.50
N VAL A 25 2.48 1.17 -9.71
CA VAL A 25 2.40 1.13 -8.25
C VAL A 25 1.38 2.13 -7.69
N GLY A 26 1.12 3.24 -8.40
CA GLY A 26 0.06 4.20 -8.05
C GLY A 26 -1.35 3.61 -8.00
N LEU A 27 -1.59 2.48 -8.67
CA LEU A 27 -2.86 1.74 -8.63
C LEU A 27 -2.99 0.82 -7.40
N LEU A 28 -1.89 0.55 -6.69
CA LEU A 28 -1.88 -0.36 -5.54
C LEU A 28 -2.93 -0.02 -4.46
N PRO A 29 -3.16 1.25 -4.08
CA PRO A 29 -4.17 1.62 -3.10
C PRO A 29 -5.58 1.18 -3.51
N LEU A 30 -5.94 1.42 -4.77
CA LEU A 30 -7.24 1.10 -5.34
C LEU A 30 -7.43 -0.42 -5.43
N THR A 31 -6.42 -1.13 -5.94
CA THR A 31 -6.45 -2.60 -6.03
C THR A 31 -6.57 -3.25 -4.66
N THR A 32 -5.85 -2.73 -3.66
CA THR A 32 -5.95 -3.20 -2.27
C THR A 32 -7.34 -2.91 -1.69
N ALA A 33 -7.97 -1.78 -2.03
CA ALA A 33 -9.33 -1.48 -1.60
C ALA A 33 -10.36 -2.43 -2.24
N VAL A 34 -10.21 -2.76 -3.53
CA VAL A 34 -11.07 -3.73 -4.23
C VAL A 34 -10.91 -5.13 -3.63
N LEU A 35 -9.69 -5.65 -3.56
CA LEU A 35 -9.42 -6.97 -2.98
C LEU A 35 -9.85 -7.03 -1.51
N GLY A 36 -9.56 -5.98 -0.73
CA GLY A 36 -9.99 -5.84 0.64
C GLY A 36 -11.51 -5.94 0.79
N SER A 37 -12.25 -5.20 -0.02
CA SER A 37 -13.72 -5.20 0.01
C SER A 37 -14.31 -6.56 -0.38
N LEU A 38 -13.79 -7.18 -1.44
CA LEU A 38 -14.22 -8.51 -1.88
C LEU A 38 -13.91 -9.59 -0.84
N ARG A 39 -12.72 -9.53 -0.22
CA ARG A 39 -12.23 -10.57 0.69
C ARG A 39 -12.83 -10.47 2.08
N THR A 40 -13.11 -9.27 2.56
CA THR A 40 -13.68 -9.03 3.89
C THR A 40 -15.20 -8.90 3.88
N GLY A 41 -15.81 -8.71 2.71
CA GLY A 41 -17.23 -8.41 2.57
C GLY A 41 -17.60 -6.98 2.99
N GLU A 42 -16.62 -6.15 3.39
CA GLU A 42 -16.83 -4.74 3.66
C GLU A 42 -17.34 -4.03 2.40
N ARG A 43 -18.36 -3.19 2.54
CA ARG A 43 -18.96 -2.42 1.44
C ARG A 43 -18.69 -0.93 1.62
N PRO A 44 -17.54 -0.39 1.13
CA PRO A 44 -17.29 1.04 1.16
C PRO A 44 -18.40 1.82 0.42
N SER A 45 -18.68 3.03 0.90
CA SER A 45 -19.73 3.87 0.32
C SER A 45 -19.39 4.34 -1.10
N ARG A 46 -20.40 4.75 -1.87
CA ARG A 46 -20.20 5.33 -3.21
C ARG A 46 -19.25 6.54 -3.18
N ALA A 47 -19.35 7.37 -2.14
CA ALA A 47 -18.47 8.52 -1.94
C ALA A 47 -17.00 8.10 -1.74
N PHE A 48 -16.75 6.98 -1.05
CA PHE A 48 -15.40 6.42 -0.93
C PHE A 48 -14.85 6.03 -2.30
N TRP A 49 -15.63 5.31 -3.12
CA TRP A 49 -15.17 4.86 -4.43
C TRP A 49 -14.90 6.01 -5.40
N ILE A 50 -15.75 7.04 -5.42
CA ILE A 50 -15.52 8.24 -6.23
C ILE A 50 -14.20 8.90 -5.82
N ALA A 51 -13.96 9.09 -4.51
CA ALA A 51 -12.73 9.70 -4.03
C ALA A 51 -11.48 8.84 -4.28
N ALA A 52 -11.58 7.51 -4.13
CA ALA A 52 -10.49 6.58 -4.41
C ALA A 52 -10.12 6.55 -5.90
N LEU A 53 -11.12 6.53 -6.78
CA LEU A 53 -10.93 6.60 -8.24
C LEU A 53 -10.34 7.95 -8.66
N ALA A 54 -10.81 9.06 -8.07
CA ALA A 54 -10.24 10.38 -8.32
C ALA A 54 -8.76 10.45 -7.90
N GLY A 55 -8.41 9.94 -6.72
CA GLY A 55 -7.03 9.88 -6.25
C GLY A 55 -6.13 9.04 -7.15
N ALA A 56 -6.60 7.86 -7.57
CA ALA A 56 -5.90 7.03 -8.53
C ALA A 56 -5.70 7.74 -9.88
N ALA A 57 -6.73 8.40 -10.40
CA ALA A 57 -6.64 9.15 -11.65
C ALA A 57 -5.61 10.30 -11.58
N VAL A 58 -5.55 11.03 -10.47
CA VAL A 58 -4.54 12.08 -10.27
C VAL A 58 -3.13 11.50 -10.28
N VAL A 59 -2.89 10.40 -9.55
CA VAL A 59 -1.57 9.75 -9.51
C VAL A 59 -1.18 9.21 -10.88
N ILE A 60 -2.10 8.54 -11.58
CA ILE A 60 -1.84 8.03 -12.95
C ILE A 60 -1.56 9.18 -13.90
N ALA A 61 -2.36 10.26 -13.89
CA ALA A 61 -2.15 11.39 -14.79
C ALA A 61 -0.78 12.06 -14.56
N PHE A 62 -0.42 12.31 -13.29
CA PHE A 62 0.87 12.89 -12.92
C PHE A 62 2.04 11.99 -13.34
N THR A 63 1.92 10.68 -13.13
CA THR A 63 2.99 9.74 -13.44
C THR A 63 3.11 9.47 -14.95
N VAL A 64 2.01 9.39 -15.69
CA VAL A 64 2.03 9.25 -17.17
C VAL A 64 2.65 10.48 -17.83
N GLN A 65 2.33 11.68 -17.35
CA GLN A 65 2.94 12.93 -17.84
C GLN A 65 4.46 12.91 -17.71
N GLN A 66 4.99 12.24 -16.68
CA GLN A 66 6.43 12.10 -16.44
C GLN A 66 7.08 10.93 -17.21
N SER A 67 6.31 9.95 -17.71
CA SER A 67 6.83 8.63 -18.12
C SER A 67 6.65 8.26 -19.60
N GLY A 68 5.87 9.01 -20.39
CA GLY A 68 5.80 8.84 -21.85
C GLY A 68 4.95 7.67 -22.38
N GLY A 69 4.36 6.83 -21.53
CA GLY A 69 3.16 6.04 -21.84
C GLY A 69 3.30 4.76 -22.70
N ALA A 70 4.50 4.21 -22.90
CA ALA A 70 4.67 2.96 -23.68
C ALA A 70 4.45 1.69 -22.83
N LEU A 71 3.70 0.71 -23.36
CA LEU A 71 3.59 -0.61 -22.73
C LEU A 71 4.83 -1.47 -22.99
N THR A 72 5.32 -2.14 -21.95
CA THR A 72 6.53 -2.98 -21.97
C THR A 72 6.29 -4.31 -21.26
N THR A 73 7.16 -5.30 -21.45
CA THR A 73 7.13 -6.56 -20.66
C THR A 73 7.23 -6.29 -19.15
N GLY A 74 7.86 -5.18 -18.75
CA GLY A 74 7.89 -4.72 -17.37
C GLY A 74 6.50 -4.51 -16.76
N ASP A 75 5.50 -4.16 -17.57
CA ASP A 75 4.12 -3.97 -17.09
C ASP A 75 3.49 -5.26 -16.59
N LEU A 76 3.83 -6.40 -17.19
CA LEU A 76 3.33 -7.69 -16.73
C LEU A 76 3.87 -8.02 -15.34
N TYR A 77 5.17 -7.78 -15.13
CA TYR A 77 5.80 -7.95 -13.82
C TYR A 77 5.23 -6.97 -12.79
N LEU A 78 5.05 -5.69 -13.13
CA LEU A 78 4.46 -4.69 -12.24
C LEU A 78 3.01 -4.99 -11.89
N PHE A 79 2.22 -5.47 -12.85
CA PHE A 79 0.86 -5.91 -12.62
C PHE A 79 0.81 -7.10 -11.65
N GLY A 80 1.65 -8.11 -11.87
CA GLY A 80 1.81 -9.23 -10.95
C GLY A 80 2.25 -8.77 -9.55
N ALA A 81 3.22 -7.87 -9.48
CA ALA A 81 3.71 -7.30 -8.22
C ALA A 81 2.59 -6.61 -7.45
N LEU A 82 1.80 -5.78 -8.15
CA LEU A 82 0.66 -5.06 -7.61
C LEU A 82 -0.40 -6.01 -7.06
N LEU A 83 -0.75 -7.08 -7.78
CA LEU A 83 -1.71 -8.08 -7.31
C LEU A 83 -1.21 -8.83 -6.08
N VAL A 84 0.04 -9.32 -6.11
CA VAL A 84 0.66 -10.03 -4.97
C VAL A 84 0.77 -9.12 -3.74
N CYS A 85 1.08 -7.84 -3.94
CA CYS A 85 1.19 -6.88 -2.88
C CYS A 85 -0.19 -6.57 -2.27
N ALA A 86 -1.17 -6.24 -3.11
CA ALA A 86 -2.54 -5.95 -2.68
C ALA A 86 -3.18 -7.14 -1.95
N ALA A 87 -2.98 -8.36 -2.44
CA ALA A 87 -3.43 -9.58 -1.79
C ALA A 87 -2.75 -9.78 -0.42
N GLY A 88 -1.43 -9.60 -0.36
CA GLY A 88 -0.67 -9.71 0.89
C GLY A 88 -1.05 -8.66 1.94
N TYR A 89 -1.35 -7.42 1.52
CA TYR A 89 -1.89 -6.40 2.41
C TYR A 89 -3.30 -6.71 2.87
N THR A 90 -4.14 -7.22 1.97
CA THR A 90 -5.51 -7.62 2.31
C THR A 90 -5.53 -8.72 3.36
N GLU A 91 -4.76 -9.79 3.14
CA GLU A 91 -4.68 -10.91 4.09
C GLU A 91 -3.96 -10.49 5.38
N GLY A 92 -2.89 -9.71 5.30
CA GLY A 92 -2.18 -9.21 6.47
C GLY A 92 -3.06 -8.32 7.35
N GLY A 93 -3.81 -7.40 6.75
CA GLY A 93 -4.78 -6.57 7.46
C GLY A 93 -5.94 -7.37 8.06
N ARG A 94 -6.39 -8.43 7.38
CA ARG A 94 -7.40 -9.37 7.91
C ARG A 94 -6.88 -10.14 9.12
N LEU A 95 -5.69 -10.72 9.03
CA LEU A 95 -5.03 -11.44 10.14
C LEU A 95 -4.78 -10.51 11.32
N ALA A 96 -4.40 -9.26 11.07
CA ALA A 96 -4.16 -8.26 12.11
C ALA A 96 -5.41 -7.90 12.93
N ARG A 97 -6.61 -8.30 12.50
CA ARG A 97 -7.84 -8.17 13.30
C ARG A 97 -7.97 -9.26 14.38
N VAL A 98 -7.29 -10.40 14.21
CA VAL A 98 -7.38 -11.56 15.12
C VAL A 98 -6.06 -11.88 15.81
N MET A 99 -4.95 -11.29 15.38
CA MET A 99 -3.65 -11.38 16.03
C MET A 99 -2.88 -10.06 15.98
N PRO A 100 -1.94 -9.81 16.91
CA PRO A 100 -1.10 -8.63 16.88
C PRO A 100 -0.33 -8.49 15.55
N GLY A 101 -0.28 -7.28 14.99
CA GLY A 101 0.37 -7.03 13.69
C GLY A 101 1.84 -7.46 13.61
N TRP A 102 2.57 -7.48 14.73
CA TRP A 102 3.97 -7.92 14.77
C TRP A 102 4.09 -9.44 14.58
N GLN A 103 3.08 -10.21 15.00
CA GLN A 103 3.01 -11.65 14.74
C GLN A 103 2.70 -11.92 13.27
N VAL A 104 1.84 -11.10 12.65
CA VAL A 104 1.53 -11.22 11.20
C VAL A 104 2.80 -11.09 10.36
N ILE A 105 3.59 -10.03 10.58
CA ILE A 105 4.86 -9.86 9.85
C ILE A 105 5.94 -10.83 10.33
N GLY A 106 6.02 -11.13 11.62
CA GLY A 106 6.99 -12.08 12.18
C GLY A 106 6.86 -13.47 11.54
N TRP A 107 5.65 -14.02 11.48
CA TRP A 107 5.40 -15.30 10.81
C TRP A 107 5.66 -15.23 9.31
N ALA A 108 5.29 -14.14 8.64
CA ALA A 108 5.60 -13.97 7.22
C ALA A 108 7.11 -14.00 6.96
N LEU A 109 7.91 -13.35 7.81
CA LEU A 109 9.38 -13.35 7.71
C LEU A 109 9.97 -14.74 8.00
N VAL A 110 9.51 -15.43 9.03
CA VAL A 110 9.94 -16.80 9.36
C VAL A 110 9.66 -17.75 8.19
N LEU A 111 8.47 -17.67 7.59
CA LEU A 111 8.10 -18.51 6.44
C LEU A 111 8.89 -18.15 5.18
N CYS A 112 9.30 -16.89 5.01
CA CYS A 112 10.12 -16.45 3.89
C CYS A 112 11.62 -16.69 4.11
N LEU A 113 12.06 -16.97 5.34
CA LEU A 113 13.47 -17.11 5.69
C LEU A 113 14.20 -18.19 4.87
N PRO A 114 13.65 -19.39 4.62
CA PRO A 114 14.32 -20.38 3.79
C PRO A 114 14.57 -19.90 2.37
N LEU A 115 13.60 -19.18 1.79
CA LEU A 115 13.74 -18.61 0.44
C LEU A 115 14.76 -17.47 0.41
N ALA A 116 14.77 -16.61 1.44
CA ALA A 116 15.74 -15.54 1.57
C ALA A 116 17.16 -16.10 1.71
N VAL A 117 17.36 -17.11 2.57
CA VAL A 117 18.65 -17.79 2.75
C VAL A 117 19.11 -18.45 1.45
N ALA A 118 18.25 -19.22 0.78
CA ALA A 118 18.58 -19.84 -0.50
C ALA A 118 18.97 -18.80 -1.56
N GLY A 119 18.21 -17.71 -1.67
CA GLY A 119 18.51 -16.60 -2.57
C GLY A 119 19.85 -15.92 -2.24
N SER A 120 20.13 -15.68 -0.96
CA SER A 120 21.42 -15.11 -0.52
C SER A 120 22.59 -16.04 -0.82
N LEU A 121 22.46 -17.36 -0.61
CA LEU A 121 23.51 -18.33 -0.91
C LEU A 121 23.86 -18.38 -2.40
N ILE A 122 22.89 -18.11 -3.29
CA ILE A 122 23.11 -18.03 -4.74
C ILE A 122 23.67 -16.65 -5.12
N ALA A 123 23.17 -15.57 -4.54
CA ALA A 123 23.54 -14.20 -4.93
C ALA A 123 24.93 -13.77 -4.43
N LEU A 124 25.30 -14.13 -3.20
CA LEU A 124 26.60 -13.78 -2.60
C LEU A 124 27.82 -14.16 -3.46
N PRO A 125 27.90 -15.36 -4.09
CA PRO A 125 29.03 -15.70 -4.95
C PRO A 125 28.97 -15.07 -6.35
N LEU A 126 27.81 -14.58 -6.79
CA LEU A 126 27.63 -14.00 -8.13
C LEU A 126 27.88 -12.48 -8.16
N GLU A 127 27.83 -11.81 -7.01
CA GLU A 127 27.94 -10.36 -6.89
C GLU A 127 29.16 -9.96 -6.05
N PRO A 128 29.85 -8.85 -6.39
CA PRO A 128 30.95 -8.33 -5.59
C PRO A 128 30.41 -7.69 -4.30
N VAL A 129 30.30 -8.48 -3.22
CA VAL A 129 29.79 -8.00 -1.94
C VAL A 129 30.88 -7.27 -1.15
N HIS A 130 30.64 -5.99 -0.88
CA HIS A 130 31.48 -5.17 -0.01
C HIS A 130 30.83 -4.97 1.36
N LEU A 131 31.33 -5.70 2.37
CA LEU A 131 30.88 -5.56 3.76
C LEU A 131 31.50 -4.30 4.39
N ASN A 132 30.81 -3.17 4.26
CA ASN A 132 31.16 -1.93 4.94
C ASN A 132 30.04 -1.49 5.90
N ALA A 133 30.37 -0.59 6.83
CA ALA A 133 29.42 -0.12 7.84
C ALA A 133 28.15 0.50 7.22
N HIS A 134 28.30 1.23 6.11
CA HIS A 134 27.19 1.87 5.42
C HIS A 134 26.19 0.83 4.86
N GLY A 135 26.68 -0.20 4.19
CA GLY A 135 25.88 -1.29 3.63
C GLY A 135 25.20 -2.12 4.72
N VAL A 136 25.91 -2.41 5.81
CA VAL A 136 25.32 -3.14 6.95
C VAL A 136 24.21 -2.30 7.62
N LEU A 137 24.43 -1.00 7.84
CA LEU A 137 23.39 -0.11 8.37
C LEU A 137 22.18 -0.01 7.44
N GLY A 138 22.41 0.09 6.13
CA GLY A 138 21.33 0.05 5.13
C GLY A 138 20.54 -1.25 5.17
N LEU A 139 21.21 -2.39 5.29
CA LEU A 139 20.57 -3.70 5.40
C LEU A 139 19.71 -3.80 6.68
N VAL A 140 20.27 -3.40 7.83
CA VAL A 140 19.54 -3.38 9.11
C VAL A 140 18.33 -2.45 9.03
N TRP A 141 18.49 -1.27 8.42
CA TRP A 141 17.39 -0.33 8.23
C TRP A 141 16.27 -0.91 7.37
N VAL A 142 16.60 -1.53 6.23
CA VAL A 142 15.60 -2.14 5.33
C VAL A 142 14.89 -3.30 6.02
N ALA A 143 15.61 -4.16 6.74
CA ALA A 143 15.04 -5.33 7.40
C ALA A 143 14.21 -4.97 8.64
N ALA A 144 14.79 -4.24 9.60
CA ALA A 144 14.15 -3.95 10.88
C ALA A 144 13.25 -2.72 10.81
N GLY A 145 13.75 -1.60 10.29
CA GLY A 145 13.04 -0.33 10.23
C GLY A 145 11.90 -0.35 9.21
N SER A 146 12.27 -0.53 7.94
CA SER A 146 11.31 -0.46 6.84
C SER A 146 10.38 -1.67 6.83
N THR A 147 10.92 -2.89 6.80
CA THR A 147 10.09 -4.09 6.62
C THR A 147 9.36 -4.48 7.90
N PHE A 148 10.07 -4.74 9.00
CA PHE A 148 9.42 -5.25 10.22
C PHE A 148 8.58 -4.18 10.92
N LEU A 149 9.19 -3.05 11.33
CA LEU A 149 8.48 -1.99 12.06
C LEU A 149 7.44 -1.29 11.17
N GLY A 150 7.79 -1.02 9.90
CA GLY A 150 6.86 -0.44 8.94
C GLY A 150 5.61 -1.31 8.76
N LEU A 151 5.76 -2.62 8.49
CA LEU A 151 4.59 -3.50 8.33
C LEU A 151 3.88 -3.79 9.64
N TYR A 152 4.57 -3.79 10.79
CA TYR A 152 3.93 -3.88 12.09
C TYR A 152 2.92 -2.74 12.28
N VAL A 153 3.36 -1.48 12.09
CA VAL A 153 2.49 -0.30 12.23
C VAL A 153 1.42 -0.31 11.16
N TRP A 154 1.77 -0.67 9.92
CA TRP A 154 0.85 -0.72 8.80
C TRP A 154 -0.31 -1.70 9.01
N TYR A 155 -0.01 -2.93 9.42
CA TYR A 155 -1.03 -3.94 9.70
C TYR A 155 -1.89 -3.57 10.90
N ARG A 156 -1.32 -2.95 11.94
CA ARG A 156 -2.11 -2.38 13.03
C ARG A 156 -3.06 -1.29 12.56
N GLY A 157 -2.59 -0.40 11.68
CA GLY A 157 -3.43 0.62 11.05
C GLY A 157 -4.58 0.00 10.25
N MET A 158 -4.30 -1.00 9.43
CA MET A 158 -5.31 -1.75 8.67
C MET A 158 -6.34 -2.42 9.57
N ALA A 159 -5.92 -3.03 10.68
CA ALA A 159 -6.84 -3.63 11.64
C ALA A 159 -7.77 -2.57 12.27
N ALA A 160 -7.24 -1.38 12.56
CA ALA A 160 -7.98 -0.31 13.23
C ALA A 160 -9.00 0.39 12.32
N ILE A 161 -8.62 0.75 11.09
CA ILE A 161 -9.49 1.52 10.18
C ILE A 161 -10.02 0.71 8.99
N GLY A 162 -9.63 -0.56 8.85
CA GLY A 162 -10.02 -1.42 7.73
C GLY A 162 -9.09 -1.26 6.52
N VAL A 163 -8.91 -2.37 5.79
CA VAL A 163 -7.96 -2.50 4.69
C VAL A 163 -8.19 -1.46 3.60
N ALA A 164 -9.44 -1.27 3.18
CA ALA A 164 -9.77 -0.35 2.09
C ALA A 164 -9.46 1.11 2.42
N ARG A 165 -9.72 1.56 3.65
CA ARG A 165 -9.39 2.93 4.07
C ARG A 165 -7.90 3.11 4.32
N ALA A 166 -7.27 2.13 4.95
CA ALA A 166 -5.83 2.18 5.18
C ALA A 166 -5.09 2.26 3.85
N SER A 167 -5.45 1.46 2.84
CA SER A 167 -4.75 1.46 1.56
C SER A 167 -4.71 2.83 0.88
N GLN A 168 -5.75 3.65 1.01
CA GLN A 168 -5.79 5.00 0.43
C GLN A 168 -4.75 5.94 1.06
N LEU A 169 -4.31 5.71 2.29
CA LEU A 169 -3.21 6.48 2.88
C LEU A 169 -1.89 6.33 2.11
N GLN A 170 -1.71 5.22 1.38
CA GLN A 170 -0.52 5.04 0.52
C GLN A 170 -0.49 6.02 -0.66
N LEU A 171 -1.60 6.66 -1.04
CA LEU A 171 -1.54 7.74 -2.03
C LEU A 171 -0.69 8.93 -1.54
N ALA A 172 -0.47 9.05 -0.22
CA ALA A 172 0.47 10.04 0.32
C ALA A 172 1.94 9.66 0.09
N GLN A 173 2.26 8.39 -0.16
CA GLN A 173 3.64 7.93 -0.31
C GLN A 173 4.38 8.65 -1.46
N PRO A 174 3.84 8.76 -2.69
CA PRO A 174 4.47 9.55 -3.75
C PRO A 174 4.75 11.01 -3.34
N LEU A 175 3.86 11.62 -2.55
CA LEU A 175 4.02 13.01 -2.10
C LEU A 175 5.14 13.14 -1.07
N LEU A 176 5.17 12.22 -0.10
CA LEU A 176 6.24 12.16 0.88
C LEU A 176 7.59 11.94 0.21
N THR A 177 7.65 11.05 -0.80
CA THR A 177 8.86 10.85 -1.61
C THR A 177 9.32 12.15 -2.26
N LEU A 178 8.44 12.92 -2.88
CA LEU A 178 8.78 14.22 -3.49
C LEU A 178 9.32 15.21 -2.45
N VAL A 179 8.71 15.27 -1.27
CA VAL A 179 9.18 16.13 -0.18
C VAL A 179 10.58 15.71 0.28
N TRP A 180 10.83 14.40 0.44
CA TRP A 180 12.15 13.91 0.83
C TRP A 180 13.20 14.11 -0.26
N SER A 181 12.85 13.93 -1.54
CA SER A 181 13.70 14.27 -2.68
C SER A 181 14.14 15.74 -2.65
N PHE A 182 13.20 16.67 -2.47
CA PHE A 182 13.52 18.09 -2.37
C PHE A 182 14.40 18.40 -1.15
N LEU A 183 14.05 17.88 0.04
CA LEU A 183 14.75 18.21 1.29
C LEU A 183 16.12 17.56 1.43
N LEU A 184 16.27 16.30 0.98
CA LEU A 184 17.48 15.51 1.21
C LEU A 184 18.42 15.50 0.00
N LEU A 185 17.87 15.57 -1.22
CA LEU A 185 18.63 15.49 -2.47
C LEU A 185 18.70 16.83 -3.21
N GLY A 186 17.91 17.84 -2.80
CA GLY A 186 17.90 19.15 -3.45
C GLY A 186 17.25 19.14 -4.84
N GLU A 187 16.42 18.14 -5.15
CA GLU A 187 15.77 18.04 -6.46
C GLU A 187 14.72 19.14 -6.66
N GLU A 188 14.72 19.78 -7.83
CA GLU A 188 13.68 20.77 -8.16
C GLU A 188 12.33 20.10 -8.43
N LEU A 189 11.29 20.61 -7.77
CA LEU A 189 9.93 20.14 -7.97
C LEU A 189 9.30 20.81 -9.19
N SER A 190 8.74 20.00 -10.08
CA SER A 190 7.87 20.50 -11.15
C SER A 190 6.73 21.35 -10.57
N ALA A 191 6.35 22.43 -11.26
CA ALA A 191 5.23 23.28 -10.89
C ALA A 191 3.90 22.51 -10.75
N ALA A 192 3.77 21.34 -11.40
CA ALA A 192 2.60 20.48 -11.28
C ALA A 192 2.56 19.65 -9.97
N ALA A 193 3.71 19.44 -9.32
CA ALA A 193 3.81 18.56 -8.15
C ALA A 193 3.00 19.04 -6.93
N PRO A 194 3.01 20.34 -6.55
CA PRO A 194 2.19 20.82 -5.44
C PRO A 194 0.68 20.67 -5.70
N VAL A 195 0.24 20.88 -6.93
CA VAL A 195 -1.18 20.75 -7.31
C VAL A 195 -1.63 19.29 -7.21
N ALA A 196 -0.82 18.36 -7.74
CA ALA A 196 -1.08 16.93 -7.61
C ALA A 196 -1.10 16.49 -6.13
N ALA A 197 -0.18 17.03 -5.32
CA ALA A 197 -0.13 16.77 -3.88
C ALA A 197 -1.41 17.18 -3.15
N VAL A 198 -1.87 18.40 -3.38
CA VAL A 198 -3.12 18.90 -2.77
C VAL A 198 -4.31 18.05 -3.21
N ALA A 199 -4.43 17.76 -4.51
CA ALA A 199 -5.53 16.95 -5.03
C ALA A 199 -5.57 15.54 -4.42
N VAL A 200 -4.42 14.89 -4.29
CA VAL A 200 -4.30 13.58 -3.64
C VAL A 200 -4.65 13.65 -2.15
N LEU A 201 -4.15 14.66 -1.42
CA LEU A 201 -4.50 14.84 0.00
C LEU A 201 -6.00 15.05 0.21
N VAL A 202 -6.66 15.78 -0.68
CA VAL A 202 -8.13 15.94 -0.68
C VAL A 202 -8.82 14.60 -0.89
N CYS A 203 -8.37 13.78 -1.84
CA CYS A 203 -8.92 12.44 -2.08
C CYS A 203 -8.74 11.52 -0.86
N ILE A 204 -7.58 11.56 -0.21
CA ILE A 204 -7.32 10.83 1.03
C ILE A 204 -8.29 11.31 2.14
N ALA A 205 -8.39 12.62 2.36
CA ALA A 205 -9.30 13.15 3.38
C ALA A 205 -10.77 12.76 3.10
N ALA A 206 -11.20 12.79 1.84
CA ALA A 206 -12.52 12.39 1.41
C ALA A 206 -12.80 10.89 1.65
N THR A 207 -11.87 10.00 1.30
CA THR A 207 -11.99 8.55 1.56
C THR A 207 -12.07 8.24 3.06
N GLN A 208 -11.26 8.90 3.89
CA GLN A 208 -11.30 8.73 5.35
C GLN A 208 -12.64 9.22 5.94
N ARG A 209 -13.15 10.38 5.49
CA ARG A 209 -14.44 10.94 5.94
C ARG A 209 -15.62 10.05 5.53
N ALA A 210 -15.62 9.56 4.29
CA ALA A 210 -16.70 8.74 3.75
C ALA A 210 -16.91 7.45 4.58
N GLY A 211 -15.84 6.79 5.01
CA GLY A 211 -15.99 5.59 5.84
C GLY A 211 -16.33 5.86 7.32
N ARG A 212 -16.06 7.06 7.85
CA ARG A 212 -16.56 7.45 9.19
C ARG A 212 -18.08 7.65 9.20
N ARG A 213 -18.66 8.18 8.11
CA ARG A 213 -20.11 8.38 7.98
C ARG A 213 -20.89 7.06 7.96
N THR A 214 -20.41 6.08 7.19
CA THR A 214 -21.03 4.75 7.12
C THR A 214 -21.07 4.05 8.49
N GLY A 215 -20.01 4.18 9.30
CA GLY A 215 -19.99 3.62 10.67
C GLY A 215 -20.98 4.30 11.62
N ARG A 216 -21.26 5.60 11.42
CA ARG A 216 -22.19 6.37 12.25
C ARG A 216 -23.65 6.06 11.91
N GLU A 217 -23.98 5.88 10.62
CA GLU A 217 -25.32 5.50 10.17
C GLU A 217 -25.72 4.08 10.61
N ALA A 218 -24.76 3.13 10.63
CA ALA A 218 -25.00 1.77 11.10
C ALA A 218 -25.30 1.68 12.61
N GLY A 219 -24.74 2.57 13.43
CA GLY A 219 -25.00 2.65 14.88
C GLY A 219 -26.34 3.32 15.25
N THR A 220 -27.02 3.97 14.30
CA THR A 220 -28.30 4.65 14.51
C THR A 220 -29.55 3.81 14.20
N VAL A 221 -29.39 2.53 13.84
CA VAL A 221 -30.54 1.62 13.71
C VAL A 221 -31.15 1.41 15.10
N ARG A 222 -32.30 2.06 15.33
CA ARG A 222 -33.07 2.14 16.59
C ARG A 222 -33.20 0.79 17.31
N PRO A 223 -33.12 0.73 18.65
CA PRO A 223 -33.63 -0.41 19.41
C PRO A 223 -35.12 -0.55 19.10
N GLY A 224 -35.53 -1.77 18.77
CA GLY A 224 -36.89 -2.09 18.37
C GLY A 224 -37.93 -1.61 19.39
N ARG A 225 -39.07 -1.16 18.88
CA ARG A 225 -40.30 -0.96 19.66
C ARG A 225 -40.56 -2.24 20.48
N GLU A 226 -40.42 -2.14 21.79
CA GLU A 226 -41.06 -3.09 22.71
C GLU A 226 -42.56 -3.08 22.43
N SER A 227 -43.05 -4.24 22.02
CA SER A 227 -44.47 -4.56 21.91
C SER A 227 -45.14 -4.36 23.27
N ARG A 228 -46.03 -3.36 23.35
CA ARG A 228 -46.93 -3.18 24.50
C ARG A 228 -47.74 -4.47 24.70
N PRO A 229 -47.87 -4.99 25.93
CA PRO A 229 -48.75 -6.11 26.19
C PRO A 229 -50.20 -5.64 26.06
N VAL A 230 -50.95 -6.32 25.20
CA VAL A 230 -52.42 -6.22 25.14
C VAL A 230 -52.94 -6.88 26.42
N ARG A 231 -53.46 -6.08 27.36
CA ARG A 231 -54.26 -6.58 28.47
C ARG A 231 -55.68 -6.82 27.95
N SER A 232 -56.08 -8.09 27.91
CA SER A 232 -57.47 -8.55 27.85
C SER A 232 -58.07 -8.60 29.24
#